data_AF-A0A2D9K395-F1
#
_entry.id   AF-A0A2D9K395-F1
#
_cell.length_a   1.000
_cell.length_b   1.000
_cell.length_c   1.000
_cell.angle_alpha   90.00
_cell.angle_beta   90.00
_cell.angle_gamma   90.00
#
_symmetry.space_group_name_H-M   'P 1'
#
loop_
_entity.id
_entity.type
_entity.pdbx_description
1 polymer ?
#
loop_
_entity_poly.entity_id
_entity_poly.type
_entity_poly.pdbx_seq_one_letter_code
_entity_poly.pdbx_strand_id
1 'polypeptide(L)'
;MADTPEEIQKHLKLYWKVGYVLLFCTVLTVGVTYIPVIGDNIWLGLGIAAFKAGLVALIFMHLNSEKPMIYKVLVYTVFFAIGMMFLTLLAMYDPIISPFNR
;
A
#
# COMPACT_ATOMS: atom_id res chain seq x y z
N MET A 1 -15.15 28.52 -10.09
CA MET A 1 -14.23 29.51 -9.50
C MET A 1 -13.00 29.49 -10.39
N ALA A 2 -12.47 30.65 -10.77
CA ALA A 2 -11.42 30.73 -11.78
C ALA A 2 -10.11 30.15 -11.22
N ASP A 3 -9.80 28.90 -11.58
CA ASP A 3 -8.49 28.30 -11.30
C ASP A 3 -7.46 29.06 -12.14
N THR A 4 -6.66 29.89 -11.48
CA THR A 4 -5.56 30.61 -12.13
C THR A 4 -4.56 29.57 -12.68
N PRO A 5 -3.95 29.80 -13.85
CA PRO A 5 -2.99 28.86 -14.45
C PRO A 5 -1.83 28.51 -13.50
N GLU A 6 -1.51 29.37 -12.54
CA GLU A 6 -0.50 29.13 -11.51
C GLU A 6 -0.85 28.01 -10.51
N GLU A 7 -2.11 27.88 -10.10
CA GLU A 7 -2.58 26.85 -9.16
C GLU A 7 -2.49 25.46 -9.82
N ILE A 8 -2.93 25.38 -11.08
CA ILE A 8 -2.86 24.15 -11.89
C ILE A 8 -1.40 23.69 -12.04
N GLN A 9 -0.47 24.62 -12.31
CA GLN A 9 0.95 24.27 -12.42
C GLN A 9 1.57 23.76 -11.12
N LYS A 10 1.13 24.26 -9.95
CA LYS A 10 1.60 23.74 -8.65
C LYS A 10 1.13 22.30 -8.42
N HIS A 11 -0.14 22.00 -8.70
CA HIS A 11 -0.65 20.62 -8.58
C HIS A 11 0.04 19.67 -9.55
N LEU A 12 0.25 20.08 -10.80
CA LEU A 12 0.97 19.29 -11.80
C LEU A 12 2.43 18.99 -11.38
N LYS A 13 3.15 19.97 -10.84
CA LYS A 13 4.52 19.75 -10.33
C LYS A 13 4.53 18.78 -9.15
N LEU A 14 3.53 18.85 -8.27
CA LEU A 14 3.40 17.92 -7.14
C LEU A 14 3.15 16.49 -7.62
N TYR A 15 2.22 16.29 -8.57
CA TYR A 15 1.94 14.98 -9.16
C TYR A 15 3.17 14.39 -9.87
N TRP A 16 3.90 15.20 -10.63
CA TRP A 16 5.13 14.76 -11.29
C TRP A 16 6.23 14.36 -10.29
N LYS A 17 6.43 15.16 -9.24
CA LYS A 17 7.42 14.85 -8.19
C LYS A 17 7.08 13.54 -7.48
N VAL A 18 5.81 13.32 -7.18
CA VAL A 18 5.34 12.10 -6.51
C VAL A 18 5.40 10.91 -7.45
N GLY A 19 5.01 11.07 -8.72
CA GLY A 19 5.17 10.05 -9.76
C GLY A 19 6.60 9.54 -9.87
N TYR A 20 7.60 10.44 -9.84
CA TYR A 20 9.01 10.04 -9.80
C TYR A 20 9.40 9.26 -8.54
N VAL A 21 8.89 9.66 -7.37
CA VAL A 21 9.13 8.93 -6.11
C VAL A 21 8.53 7.52 -6.16
N LEU A 22 7.33 7.35 -6.73
CA LEU A 22 6.73 6.03 -6.92
C LEU A 22 7.54 5.16 -7.87
N LEU A 23 8.01 5.74 -8.99
CA LEU A 23 8.83 5.02 -9.97
C LEU A 23 10.15 4.58 -9.33
N PHE A 24 10.79 5.47 -8.57
CA PHE A 24 11.99 5.15 -7.80
C PHE A 24 11.75 4.04 -6.77
N CYS A 25 10.67 4.11 -5.97
CA CYS A 25 10.28 3.04 -5.05
C CYS A 25 10.07 1.70 -5.78
N THR A 26 9.51 1.73 -6.99
CA THR A 26 9.29 0.52 -7.79
C THR A 26 10.61 -0.10 -8.22
N VAL A 27 11.53 0.70 -8.76
CA VAL A 27 12.88 0.25 -9.11
C VAL A 27 13.60 -0.30 -7.86
N LEU A 28 13.44 0.36 -6.71
CA LEU A 28 13.97 -0.11 -5.44
C LEU A 28 13.42 -1.48 -5.04
N THR A 29 12.11 -1.71 -5.17
CA THR A 29 11.51 -3.02 -4.84
C THR A 29 12.06 -4.16 -5.71
N VAL A 30 12.27 -3.90 -7.00
CA VAL A 30 12.87 -4.89 -7.91
C VAL A 30 14.37 -5.04 -7.63
N GLY A 31 15.07 -3.94 -7.33
CA GLY A 31 16.48 -3.92 -6.94
C GLY A 31 16.77 -4.76 -5.69
N VAL A 32 15.90 -4.65 -4.68
CA VAL A 32 15.98 -5.47 -3.45
C VAL A 32 15.85 -6.95 -3.75
N THR A 33 15.07 -7.34 -4.76
CA THR A 33 14.90 -8.75 -5.14
C THR A 33 16.15 -9.33 -5.82
N TYR A 34 16.99 -8.50 -6.45
CA TYR A 34 18.23 -8.97 -7.09
C TYR A 34 19.39 -9.22 -6.12
N ILE A 35 19.31 -8.74 -4.88
CA ILE A 35 20.37 -8.94 -3.89
C ILE A 35 19.98 -10.13 -3.01
N PRO A 36 20.61 -11.32 -3.17
CA PRO A 36 20.17 -12.56 -2.50
C PRO A 36 20.27 -12.49 -0.97
N VAL A 37 21.17 -11.67 -0.41
CA VAL A 37 21.29 -11.47 1.05
C VAL A 37 20.11 -10.68 1.63
N ILE A 38 19.38 -9.95 0.78
CA ILE A 38 18.25 -9.07 1.15
C ILE A 38 16.92 -9.65 0.63
N GLY A 39 16.93 -10.47 -0.42
CA GLY A 39 15.75 -11.10 -1.02
C GLY A 39 14.96 -12.00 -0.08
N ASP A 40 15.62 -12.66 0.88
CA ASP A 40 14.96 -13.48 1.91
C ASP A 40 14.25 -12.62 2.98
N ASN A 41 14.57 -11.33 3.07
CA ASN A 41 13.95 -10.41 4.02
C ASN A 41 12.63 -9.86 3.45
N ILE A 42 11.59 -10.71 3.49
CA ILE A 42 10.21 -10.37 3.12
C ILE A 42 9.73 -9.06 3.78
N TRP A 43 10.20 -8.79 4.99
CA TRP A 43 9.88 -7.57 5.75
C TRP A 43 10.31 -6.29 5.03
N LEU A 44 11.47 -6.30 4.35
CA LEU A 44 11.97 -5.13 3.64
C LEU A 44 11.12 -4.85 2.39
N GLY A 45 10.81 -5.90 1.62
CA GLY A 45 9.93 -5.80 0.46
C GLY A 45 8.53 -5.32 0.83
N LEU A 46 7.96 -5.86 1.91
CA LEU A 46 6.65 -5.46 2.43
C LEU A 46 6.66 -4.01 2.95
N GLY A 47 7.74 -3.58 3.63
CA GLY A 47 7.91 -2.20 4.10
C GLY A 47 7.93 -1.18 2.96
N ILE A 48 8.71 -1.44 1.91
CA ILE A 48 8.75 -0.56 0.72
C ILE A 48 7.40 -0.59 -0.01
N ALA A 49 6.75 -1.76 -0.09
CA ALA A 49 5.43 -1.89 -0.68
C ALA A 49 4.34 -1.12 0.09
N ALA A 50 4.39 -1.12 1.43
CA ALA A 50 3.48 -0.33 2.26
C ALA A 50 3.73 1.18 2.08
N PHE A 51 4.99 1.59 2.01
CA PHE A 51 5.35 2.99 1.80
C PHE A 51 4.85 3.54 0.45
N LYS A 52 5.05 2.81 -0.66
CA LYS A 52 4.51 3.22 -1.97
C LYS A 52 2.98 3.31 -1.95
N ALA A 53 2.29 2.38 -1.28
CA ALA A 53 0.83 2.35 -1.19
C ALA A 53 0.32 3.55 -0.37
N GLY A 54 1.01 3.90 0.72
CA GLY A 54 0.71 5.10 1.51
C GLY A 54 0.86 6.39 0.71
N LEU A 55 1.93 6.53 -0.08
CA LEU A 55 2.12 7.67 -0.99
C LEU A 55 1.02 7.79 -2.04
N VAL A 56 0.58 6.67 -2.62
CA VAL A 56 -0.57 6.63 -3.55
C VAL A 56 -1.84 7.09 -2.86
N ALA A 57 -2.14 6.56 -1.68
CA ALA A 57 -3.35 6.89 -0.93
C ALA A 57 -3.38 8.36 -0.51
N LEU A 58 -2.29 8.90 0.03
CA LEU A 58 -2.23 10.28 0.51
C LEU A 58 -2.27 11.32 -0.62
N ILE A 59 -1.59 11.06 -1.75
CA ILE A 59 -1.38 12.07 -2.80
C ILE A 59 -2.29 11.86 -4.01
N PHE A 60 -2.34 10.64 -4.56
CA PHE A 60 -3.11 10.38 -5.79
C PHE A 60 -4.60 10.25 -5.52
N MET A 61 -4.98 9.66 -4.39
CA MET A 61 -6.39 9.57 -3.98
C MET A 61 -6.90 10.83 -3.26
N HIS A 62 -6.11 11.91 -3.19
CA HIS A 62 -6.50 13.19 -2.58
C HIS A 62 -6.94 13.11 -1.10
N LEU A 63 -6.65 11.99 -0.40
CA LEU A 63 -7.09 11.79 0.98
C LEU A 63 -6.65 12.92 1.92
N ASN A 64 -5.53 13.59 1.65
CA ASN A 64 -5.01 14.66 2.50
C ASN A 64 -5.94 15.88 2.63
N SER A 65 -6.87 16.10 1.70
CA SER A 65 -7.86 17.20 1.76
C SER A 65 -9.30 16.71 1.88
N GLU A 66 -9.51 15.41 2.08
CA GLU A 66 -10.85 14.83 2.13
C GLU A 66 -11.43 14.71 3.54
N LYS A 67 -12.74 14.42 3.59
CA LYS A 67 -13.51 14.30 4.83
C LYS A 67 -12.90 13.22 5.76
N PRO A 68 -12.86 13.46 7.07
CA PRO A 68 -12.31 12.51 8.05
C PRO A 68 -13.05 11.16 8.09
N MET A 69 -14.25 11.08 7.49
CA MET A 69 -15.00 9.84 7.32
C MET A 69 -14.26 8.83 6.42
N ILE A 70 -13.59 9.29 5.37
CA ILE A 70 -12.92 8.41 4.39
C ILE A 70 -11.71 7.71 5.03
N TYR A 71 -10.92 8.44 5.85
CA TYR A 71 -9.84 7.84 6.64
C TYR A 71 -10.34 6.74 7.57
N LYS A 72 -11.47 6.96 8.26
CA LYS A 72 -12.03 5.96 9.19
C LYS A 72 -12.45 4.68 8.46
N VAL A 73 -13.10 4.81 7.31
CA VAL A 73 -13.51 3.66 6.49
C VAL A 73 -12.27 2.92 5.96
N LEU A 74 -11.26 3.65 5.47
CA LEU A 74 -10.04 3.05 4.94
C LEU A 74 -9.22 2.31 6.01
N VAL A 75 -9.18 2.84 7.24
CA VAL A 75 -8.56 2.11 8.37
C VAL A 75 -9.38 0.86 8.72
N TYR A 76 -10.71 0.95 8.71
CA TYR A 76 -11.59 -0.20 8.95
C TYR A 76 -11.41 -1.32 7.92
N THR A 77 -11.28 -0.98 6.64
CA THR A 77 -11.07 -1.98 5.58
C THR A 77 -9.72 -2.66 5.72
N VAL A 78 -8.65 -1.91 6.01
CA VAL A 78 -7.31 -2.48 6.25
C VAL A 78 -7.31 -3.38 7.50
N PHE A 79 -7.96 -2.95 8.59
CA PHE A 79 -8.11 -3.76 9.79
C PHE A 79 -8.82 -5.08 9.49
N PHE A 80 -9.94 -5.03 8.77
CA PHE A 80 -10.69 -6.22 8.40
C PHE A 80 -9.90 -7.14 7.46
N ALA A 81 -9.16 -6.57 6.50
CA ALA A 81 -8.31 -7.33 5.59
C ALA A 81 -7.19 -8.08 6.34
N ILE A 82 -6.52 -7.43 7.30
CA ILE A 82 -5.51 -8.07 8.14
C ILE A 82 -6.15 -9.16 9.01
N GLY A 83 -7.31 -8.90 9.60
CA GLY A 83 -8.05 -9.88 10.40
C GLY A 83 -8.44 -11.12 9.58
N MET A 84 -8.96 -10.93 8.36
CA MET A 84 -9.29 -12.01 7.44
C MET A 84 -8.05 -12.82 7.04
N MET A 85 -6.96 -12.13 6.66
CA MET A 85 -5.70 -12.80 6.31
C MET A 85 -5.15 -13.61 7.48
N PHE A 86 -5.22 -13.07 8.71
CA PHE A 86 -4.82 -13.77 9.93
C PHE A 86 -5.67 -15.03 10.19
N LEU A 87 -6.99 -14.93 10.05
CA LEU A 87 -7.89 -16.09 10.19
C LEU A 87 -7.62 -17.17 9.13
N THR A 88 -7.36 -16.79 7.88
CA THR A 88 -6.99 -17.74 6.83
C THR A 88 -5.68 -18.46 7.16
N LEU A 89 -4.66 -17.73 7.64
CA LEU A 89 -3.40 -18.34 8.06
C LEU A 89 -3.58 -19.29 9.25
N LEU A 90 -4.41 -18.93 10.22
CA LEU A 90 -4.74 -19.80 11.35
C LEU A 90 -5.43 -21.09 10.88
N ALA A 91 -6.40 -20.98 9.97
CA ALA A 91 -7.13 -22.13 9.43
C ALA A 91 -6.23 -23.07 8.60
N MET A 92 -5.17 -22.54 7.97
CA MET A 92 -4.15 -23.36 7.30
C MET A 92 -3.20 -24.05 8.29
N TYR A 93 -2.92 -23.40 9.42
CA TYR A 93 -2.05 -23.95 10.46
C TYR A 93 -2.73 -25.05 11.29
N ASP A 94 -4.03 -24.88 11.60
CA ASP A 94 -4.86 -25.87 12.29
C ASP A 94 -6.04 -26.30 11.39
N PRO A 95 -5.80 -27.22 10.43
CA PRO A 95 -6.84 -27.66 9.53
C PRO A 95 -7.88 -28.50 10.29
N ILE A 96 -9.16 -28.18 10.09
CA ILE A 96 -10.27 -28.99 10.59
C ILE A 96 -10.25 -30.35 9.85
N ILE A 97 -9.63 -31.35 10.46
CA ILE A 97 -9.64 -32.73 9.98
C ILE A 97 -11.01 -33.33 10.26
N SER A 98 -11.83 -33.47 9.22
CA SER A 98 -13.07 -34.23 9.30
C SER A 98 -12.75 -35.73 9.36
N PRO A 99 -13.43 -36.53 10.21
CA PRO A 99 -13.20 -37.96 10.32
C PRO A 99 -13.59 -38.76 9.05
N PHE A 100 -14.11 -38.10 8.01
CA PHE A 100 -14.56 -38.71 6.76
C PHE A 100 -13.51 -38.64 5.63
N ASN A 101 -12.41 -37.91 5.79
CA ASN A 101 -11.40 -37.72 4.74
C ASN A 101 -10.09 -38.48 5.02
N ARG A 102 -10.17 -39.82 5.10
CA ARG A 102 -9.04 -40.73 4.90
C ARG A 102 -9.11 -41.37 3.51
#